data_AF-A0A482VXR6-F1
#
_entry.id   AF-A0A482VXR6-F1
#
_cell.length_a   1.000
_cell.length_b   1.000
_cell.length_c   1.000
_cell.angle_alpha   90.00
_cell.angle_beta   90.00
_cell.angle_gamma   90.00
#
_symmetry.space_group_name_H-M   'P 1'
#
loop_
_entity.id
_entity.type
_entity.pdbx_description
1 polymer ?
#
loop_
_entity_poly.entity_id
_entity_poly.type
_entity_poly.pdbx_seq_one_letter_code
_entity_poly.pdbx_strand_id
1 'polypeptide(L)'
;MVSAQQIGQNLKQITLLPISVIYDSDCKPIFNEFDTVGIVVQMIVNNFDQSLWLADCSGRLLFIKIFEGPKNCLLLDNLKSGQLVAASNLVFCESKLEFAEAIANHSTVISYYPQHKHLQEGMNTLNDQFPKASIFH
;
A
#
# COMPACT_ATOMS: atom_id res chain seq x y z
N MET A 1 -31.01 -12.42 21.36
CA MET A 1 -30.83 -11.13 20.67
C MET A 1 -29.43 -10.66 20.99
N VAL A 2 -28.50 -10.74 20.04
CA VAL A 2 -27.11 -10.28 20.24
C VAL A 2 -27.11 -8.76 20.06
N SER A 3 -26.56 -8.04 21.04
CA SER A 3 -26.55 -6.57 21.02
C SER A 3 -25.69 -6.06 19.87
N ALA A 4 -26.10 -4.95 19.22
CA ALA A 4 -25.33 -4.31 18.15
C ALA A 4 -23.90 -3.90 18.58
N GLN A 5 -23.65 -3.78 19.89
CA GLN A 5 -22.34 -3.52 20.48
C GLN A 5 -21.40 -4.73 20.47
N GLN A 6 -21.92 -5.97 20.47
CA GLN A 6 -21.12 -7.19 20.39
C GLN A 6 -20.69 -7.57 18.96
N ILE A 7 -21.38 -7.05 17.94
CA ILE A 7 -21.04 -7.28 16.53
C ILE A 7 -19.84 -6.41 16.12
N GLY A 8 -19.66 -5.24 16.75
CA GLY A 8 -18.58 -4.29 16.45
C GLY A 8 -17.20 -4.66 17.00
N GLN A 9 -17.06 -5.71 17.82
CA GLN A 9 -15.82 -6.04 18.52
C GLN A 9 -15.04 -7.24 17.95
N ASN A 10 -15.47 -7.81 16.81
CA ASN A 10 -14.79 -8.94 16.17
C ASN A 10 -14.50 -8.74 14.68
N LEU A 11 -14.43 -7.49 14.22
CA LEU A 11 -13.79 -7.19 12.94
C LEU A 11 -12.28 -7.14 13.18
N LYS A 12 -11.60 -8.25 12.86
CA LYS A 12 -10.14 -8.31 12.83
C LYS A 12 -9.62 -7.09 12.07
N GLN A 13 -8.86 -6.25 12.76
CA GLN A 13 -8.32 -5.01 12.22
C GLN A 13 -7.47 -5.32 10.98
N ILE A 14 -7.73 -4.63 9.87
CA ILE A 14 -6.92 -4.73 8.64
C ILE A 14 -5.46 -4.47 9.05
N THR A 15 -4.59 -5.40 8.67
CA THR A 15 -3.21 -5.45 9.16
C THR A 15 -2.31 -4.71 8.18
N LEU A 16 -1.49 -3.78 8.70
CA LEU A 16 -0.35 -3.24 7.95
C LEU A 16 0.63 -4.38 7.65
N LEU A 17 0.85 -4.67 6.37
CA LEU A 17 1.85 -5.63 5.91
C LEU A 17 3.02 -4.90 5.26
N PRO A 18 4.25 -5.05 5.79
CA PRO A 18 5.45 -4.59 5.11
C PRO A 18 5.61 -5.26 3.74
N ILE A 19 6.15 -4.53 2.75
CA ILE A 19 6.40 -5.06 1.40
C ILE A 19 7.29 -6.32 1.44
N SER A 20 8.32 -6.32 2.28
CA SER A 20 9.15 -7.49 2.55
C SER A 20 8.39 -8.73 3.03
N VAL A 21 7.27 -8.59 3.75
CA VAL A 21 6.43 -9.71 4.20
C VAL A 21 5.51 -10.19 3.08
N ILE A 22 5.00 -9.27 2.26
CA ILE A 22 4.13 -9.59 1.10
C ILE A 22 4.90 -10.41 0.06
N TYR A 23 6.22 -10.21 -0.02
CA TYR A 23 7.13 -10.95 -0.88
C TYR A 23 7.27 -12.44 -0.49
N ASP A 24 6.98 -12.79 0.76
CA ASP A 24 7.11 -14.17 1.25
C ASP A 24 6.01 -15.07 0.68
N SER A 25 6.38 -16.26 0.18
CA SER A 25 5.43 -17.26 -0.35
C SER A 25 4.43 -17.77 0.70
N ASP A 26 4.76 -17.65 1.98
CA ASP A 26 3.88 -18.06 3.08
C ASP A 26 2.92 -16.94 3.51
N CYS A 27 3.00 -15.76 2.90
CA CYS A 27 2.12 -14.64 3.19
C CYS A 27 0.67 -14.94 2.79
N LYS A 28 -0.25 -14.85 3.77
CA LYS A 28 -1.69 -15.05 3.55
C LYS A 28 -2.48 -13.97 4.28
N PRO A 29 -2.73 -12.81 3.63
CA PRO A 29 -3.50 -11.73 4.24
C PRO A 29 -4.94 -12.17 4.55
N ILE A 30 -5.49 -11.62 5.62
CA ILE A 30 -6.87 -11.92 6.02
C ILE A 30 -7.81 -11.30 4.97
N PHE A 31 -8.80 -12.07 4.52
CA PHE A 31 -9.71 -11.69 3.43
C PHE A 31 -9.03 -11.37 2.09
N ASN A 32 -7.77 -11.79 1.90
CA ASN A 32 -6.99 -11.46 0.71
C ASN A 32 -6.81 -9.95 0.52
N GLU A 33 -6.89 -9.17 1.61
CA GLU A 33 -6.74 -7.72 1.60
C GLU A 33 -5.67 -7.29 2.61
N PHE A 34 -4.97 -6.21 2.29
CA PHE A 34 -3.96 -5.66 3.18
C PHE A 34 -3.76 -4.16 2.98
N ASP A 35 -3.17 -3.57 4.01
CA ASP A 35 -2.65 -2.20 4.00
C ASP A 35 -1.13 -2.25 3.95
N THR A 36 -0.50 -1.28 3.29
CA THR A 36 0.96 -1.18 3.26
C THR A 36 1.42 0.28 3.17
N VAL A 37 2.72 0.48 3.36
CA VAL A 37 3.40 1.76 3.18
C VAL A 37 4.64 1.55 2.32
N GLY A 38 4.96 2.54 1.49
CA GLY A 38 6.12 2.47 0.60
C GLY A 38 6.47 3.81 -0.01
N ILE A 39 7.66 3.91 -0.57
CA ILE A 39 8.07 5.02 -1.43
C ILE A 39 7.58 4.77 -2.84
N VAL A 40 6.95 5.77 -3.45
CA VAL A 40 6.61 5.79 -4.87
C VAL A 40 7.89 5.77 -5.70
N VAL A 41 8.14 4.67 -6.41
CA VAL A 41 9.27 4.55 -7.33
C VAL A 41 8.87 5.10 -8.69
N GLN A 42 7.78 4.57 -9.25
CA GLN A 42 7.32 4.88 -10.58
C GLN A 42 5.79 4.79 -10.66
N MET A 43 5.19 5.68 -11.43
CA MET A 43 3.78 5.62 -11.80
C MET A 43 3.69 5.52 -13.32
N ILE A 44 2.78 4.69 -13.81
CA ILE A 44 2.47 4.55 -15.23
C ILE A 44 0.98 4.79 -15.36
N VAL A 45 0.61 5.81 -16.12
CA VAL A 45 -0.79 6.22 -16.34
C VAL A 45 -1.06 6.15 -17.84
N ASN A 46 -1.90 5.19 -18.24
CA ASN A 46 -2.37 5.05 -19.60
C ASN A 46 -3.85 5.45 -19.69
N ASN A 47 -4.41 5.40 -20.90
CA ASN A 47 -5.83 5.74 -21.09
C ASN A 47 -6.81 4.76 -20.44
N PHE A 48 -6.42 3.49 -20.31
CA PHE A 48 -7.30 2.40 -19.89
C PHE A 48 -6.94 1.81 -18.53
N ASP A 49 -5.69 1.94 -18.11
CA ASP A 49 -5.18 1.39 -16.87
C ASP A 49 -4.13 2.31 -16.26
N GLN A 50 -3.82 2.02 -15.01
CA GLN A 50 -2.77 2.69 -14.25
C GLN A 50 -1.97 1.64 -13.47
N SER A 51 -0.74 1.96 -13.14
CA SER A 51 0.05 1.15 -12.22
C SER A 51 1.03 1.98 -11.41
N LEU A 52 1.37 1.44 -10.24
CA LEU A 52 2.21 2.09 -9.26
C LEU A 52 3.23 1.09 -8.73
N TRP A 53 4.49 1.51 -8.68
CA TRP A 53 5.57 0.79 -8.04
C TRP A 53 5.87 1.42 -6.69
N LEU A 54 5.80 0.62 -5.64
CA LEU A 54 6.24 0.99 -4.29
C LEU A 54 7.49 0.22 -3.90
N ALA A 55 8.34 0.86 -3.10
CA ALA A 55 9.50 0.22 -2.49
C ALA A 55 9.52 0.41 -0.96
N ASP A 56 10.07 -0.58 -0.26
CA ASP A 56 10.47 -0.43 1.15
C ASP A 56 11.95 -0.05 1.30
N CYS A 57 12.40 0.10 2.55
CA CYS A 57 13.80 0.41 2.87
C CYS A 57 14.78 -0.72 2.50
N SER A 58 14.29 -1.93 2.25
CA SER A 58 15.09 -3.10 1.89
C SER A 58 15.23 -3.25 0.37
N GLY A 59 14.68 -2.31 -0.41
CA GLY A 59 14.67 -2.38 -1.87
C GLY A 59 13.70 -3.42 -2.43
N ARG A 60 12.77 -3.94 -1.62
CA ARG A 60 11.72 -4.84 -2.11
C ARG A 60 10.66 -4.03 -2.83
N LEU A 61 10.24 -4.53 -3.99
CA LEU A 61 9.27 -3.88 -4.85
C LEU A 61 7.88 -4.51 -4.69
N LEU A 62 6.88 -3.65 -4.69
CA LEU A 62 5.46 -3.99 -4.82
C LEU A 62 4.90 -3.31 -6.07
N PHE A 63 4.40 -4.12 -7.00
CA PHE A 63 3.67 -3.67 -8.17
C PHE A 63 2.17 -3.64 -7.87
N ILE A 64 1.54 -2.47 -8.03
CA ILE A 64 0.11 -2.28 -7.82
C ILE A 64 -0.54 -2.00 -9.17
N LYS A 65 -1.47 -2.87 -9.57
CA LYS A 65 -2.23 -2.73 -10.81
C LYS A 65 -3.59 -2.10 -10.56
N ILE A 66 -3.95 -1.10 -11.34
CA ILE A 66 -5.25 -0.42 -11.33
C ILE A 66 -5.87 -0.63 -12.72
N PHE A 67 -6.98 -1.38 -12.79
CA PHE A 67 -7.63 -1.72 -14.06
C PHE A 67 -8.48 -0.59 -14.66
N GLU A 68 -8.49 0.57 -14.01
CA GLU A 68 -9.22 1.76 -14.43
C GLU A 68 -8.27 2.87 -14.87
N GLY A 69 -8.57 3.49 -16.01
CA GLY A 69 -7.85 4.67 -16.49
C GLY A 69 -8.14 5.92 -15.67
N PRO A 70 -7.34 6.99 -15.85
CA PRO A 70 -7.45 8.24 -15.09
C PRO A 70 -8.78 8.97 -15.31
N LYS A 71 -9.50 8.68 -16.41
CA LYS A 71 -10.83 9.23 -16.66
C LYS A 71 -11.90 8.67 -15.71
N ASN A 72 -11.71 7.46 -15.21
CA ASN A 72 -12.65 6.77 -14.34
C ASN A 72 -12.20 6.79 -12.88
N CYS A 73 -10.89 6.79 -12.64
CA CYS A 73 -10.30 6.70 -11.30
C CYS A 73 -9.02 7.53 -11.20
N LEU A 74 -9.01 8.52 -10.31
CA LEU A 74 -7.86 9.42 -10.08
C LEU A 74 -6.99 8.97 -8.90
N LEU A 75 -6.79 7.66 -8.73
CA LEU A 75 -6.11 7.11 -7.56
C LEU A 75 -4.64 7.55 -7.43
N LEU A 76 -3.98 7.85 -8.56
CA LEU A 76 -2.59 8.30 -8.60
C LEU A 76 -2.42 9.81 -8.75
N ASP A 77 -3.51 10.58 -8.71
CA ASP A 77 -3.44 12.03 -8.92
C ASP A 77 -2.64 12.72 -7.80
N ASN A 78 -1.83 13.70 -8.17
CA ASN A 78 -0.93 14.45 -7.28
C ASN A 78 0.16 13.64 -6.55
N LEU A 79 0.33 12.35 -6.84
CA LEU A 79 1.45 11.57 -6.33
C LEU A 79 2.75 11.91 -7.09
N LYS A 80 3.89 11.75 -6.42
CA LYS A 80 5.22 12.02 -7.00
C LYS A 80 6.18 10.88 -6.69
N SER A 81 7.09 10.58 -7.62
CA SER A 81 8.22 9.70 -7.32
C SER A 81 9.06 10.24 -6.16
N GLY A 82 9.53 9.34 -5.30
CA GLY A 82 10.22 9.64 -4.05
C GLY A 82 9.29 9.96 -2.88
N GLN A 83 7.98 10.07 -3.09
CA GLN A 83 7.02 10.36 -2.03
C GLN A 83 6.71 9.09 -1.22
N LEU A 84 6.69 9.22 0.10
CA LEU A 84 6.19 8.19 0.99
C LEU A 84 4.66 8.19 0.98
N VAL A 85 4.05 7.02 0.76
CA VAL A 85 2.60 6.86 0.72
C VAL A 85 2.16 5.63 1.51
N ALA A 86 0.94 5.69 2.02
CA ALA A 86 0.18 4.54 2.47
C ALA A 86 -0.80 4.11 1.38
N ALA A 87 -0.95 2.80 1.18
CA ALA A 87 -1.94 2.20 0.32
C ALA A 87 -2.81 1.24 1.15
N SER A 88 -4.12 1.41 1.09
CA SER A 88 -5.07 0.65 1.88
C SER A 88 -6.03 -0.17 1.04
N ASN A 89 -6.54 -1.27 1.61
CA ASN A 89 -7.47 -2.19 0.95
C ASN A 89 -6.96 -2.68 -0.41
N LEU A 90 -5.67 -3.03 -0.46
CA LEU A 90 -5.09 -3.67 -1.63
C LEU A 90 -5.48 -5.14 -1.65
N VAL A 91 -5.85 -5.65 -2.82
CA VAL A 91 -6.15 -7.06 -3.02
C VAL A 91 -4.85 -7.81 -3.28
N PHE A 92 -4.54 -8.76 -2.42
CA PHE A 92 -3.36 -9.61 -2.54
C PHE A 92 -3.42 -10.49 -3.77
N CYS A 93 -2.30 -10.58 -4.47
CA CYS A 93 -2.08 -11.50 -5.58
C CYS A 93 -0.91 -12.40 -5.19
N GLU A 94 -1.12 -13.71 -5.23
CA GLU A 94 -0.02 -14.66 -5.04
C GLU A 94 1.05 -14.37 -6.09
N SER A 95 2.21 -13.88 -5.65
CA SER A 95 3.29 -13.53 -6.55
C SER A 95 3.91 -14.80 -7.14
N LYS A 96 4.10 -14.79 -8.46
CA LYS A 96 4.91 -15.77 -9.21
C LYS A 96 6.19 -15.14 -9.76
N LEU A 97 6.49 -13.90 -9.37
CA LEU A 97 7.49 -13.05 -10.00
C LEU A 97 8.57 -12.60 -9.00
N GLU A 98 9.56 -11.87 -9.51
CA GLU A 98 10.67 -11.31 -8.73
C GLU A 98 10.27 -10.11 -7.85
N PHE A 99 8.97 -9.80 -7.75
CA PHE A 99 8.40 -8.70 -6.99
C PHE A 99 7.02 -9.07 -6.43
N ALA A 100 6.60 -8.38 -5.38
CA ALA A 100 5.25 -8.54 -4.84
C ALA A 100 4.23 -7.89 -5.78
N GLU A 101 3.03 -8.45 -5.87
CA GLU A 101 1.94 -7.90 -6.70
C GLU A 101 0.67 -7.69 -5.89
N ALA A 102 -0.07 -6.63 -6.24
CA ALA A 102 -1.39 -6.37 -5.71
C ALA A 102 -2.29 -5.67 -6.73
N ILE A 103 -3.60 -5.77 -6.51
CA ILE A 103 -4.61 -5.06 -7.30
C ILE A 103 -5.23 -3.97 -6.43
N ALA A 104 -5.29 -2.77 -6.99
CA ALA A 104 -6.09 -1.68 -6.46
C ALA A 104 -7.51 -1.78 -7.04
N ASN A 105 -8.50 -1.94 -6.17
CA ASN A 105 -9.91 -2.01 -6.52
C ASN A 105 -10.63 -0.68 -6.17
N HIS A 106 -11.96 -0.66 -6.27
CA HIS A 106 -12.78 0.52 -5.99
C HIS A 106 -12.76 1.00 -4.52
N SER A 107 -12.29 0.15 -3.60
CA SER A 107 -12.15 0.44 -2.17
C SER A 107 -10.73 0.84 -1.79
N THR A 108 -9.78 0.77 -2.73
CA THR A 108 -8.38 1.12 -2.48
C THR A 108 -8.22 2.62 -2.30
N VAL A 109 -7.41 3.00 -1.31
CA VAL A 109 -7.05 4.40 -1.05
C VAL A 109 -5.54 4.52 -1.03
N ILE A 110 -5.00 5.52 -1.72
CA ILE A 110 -3.59 5.89 -1.65
C ILE A 110 -3.49 7.28 -1.06
N SER A 111 -2.68 7.45 -0.02
CA SER A 111 -2.56 8.72 0.69
C SER A 111 -1.15 8.93 1.21
N TYR A 112 -0.64 10.14 1.04
CA TYR A 112 0.60 10.60 1.68
C TYR A 112 0.38 11.14 3.10
N TYR A 113 -0.88 11.23 3.56
CA TYR A 113 -1.24 11.67 4.91
C TYR A 113 -2.41 10.84 5.46
N PRO A 114 -2.19 9.53 5.71
CA PRO A 114 -3.24 8.64 6.16
C PRO A 114 -3.75 9.03 7.56
N GLN A 115 -5.06 9.02 7.76
CA GLN A 115 -5.66 9.32 9.07
C GLN A 115 -5.67 8.11 10.01
N HIS A 116 -5.44 6.91 9.47
CA HIS A 116 -5.40 5.69 10.27
C HIS A 116 -4.07 5.57 11.03
N LYS A 117 -4.16 5.36 12.34
CA LYS A 117 -3.01 5.32 13.25
C LYS A 117 -1.94 4.29 12.81
N HIS A 118 -2.34 3.07 12.43
CA HIS A 118 -1.39 2.02 12.03
C HIS A 118 -0.61 2.38 10.76
N LEU A 119 -1.25 3.05 9.80
CA LEU A 119 -0.60 3.54 8.58
C LEU A 119 0.37 4.67 8.88
N GLN A 120 -0.04 5.62 9.74
CA GLN A 120 0.82 6.72 10.14
C GLN A 120 2.05 6.22 10.91
N GLU A 121 1.88 5.25 11.81
CA GLU A 121 2.97 4.57 12.52
C GLU A 121 3.89 3.82 11.55
N GLY A 122 3.31 3.12 10.57
CA GLY A 122 4.06 2.47 9.49
C GLY A 122 4.89 3.46 8.68
N MET A 123 4.30 4.58 8.28
CA MET A 123 4.99 5.65 7.55
C MET A 123 6.12 6.26 8.38
N ASN A 124 5.88 6.56 9.65
CA ASN A 124 6.92 7.11 10.54
C ASN A 124 8.10 6.13 10.66
N THR A 125 7.81 4.84 10.86
CA THR A 125 8.81 3.79 10.95
C THR A 125 9.64 3.70 9.67
N LEU A 126 8.97 3.67 8.52
CA LEU A 126 9.65 3.58 7.23
C LEU A 126 10.49 4.84 6.96
N ASN A 127 9.98 6.03 7.30
CA ASN A 127 10.72 7.28 7.17
C ASN A 127 11.99 7.34 8.03
N ASP A 128 11.95 6.80 9.26
CA ASP A 128 13.11 6.75 10.15
C ASP A 128 14.18 5.74 9.70
N GLN A 129 13.81 4.74 8.88
CA GLN A 129 14.74 3.78 8.30
C GLN A 129 15.53 4.38 7.12
N PHE A 130 15.02 5.43 6.48
CA PHE A 130 15.77 6.10 5.42
C PHE A 130 16.91 6.94 6.00
N PRO A 131 18.09 6.94 5.36
CA PRO A 131 19.17 7.82 5.75
C PRO A 131 18.66 9.26 5.66
N LYS A 132 18.53 9.92 6.81
CA LYS A 132 18.24 11.35 6.87
C LYS A 132 19.40 12.01 6.15
N ALA A 133 19.12 12.66 5.01
CA ALA A 133 20.13 13.37 4.27
C ALA A 133 20.79 14.37 5.22
N SER A 134 21.99 14.04 5.70
CA SER A 134 22.85 14.98 6.38
C SER A 134 23.11 16.07 5.35
N ILE A 135 22.44 17.20 5.53
CA ILE A 135 22.70 18.40 4.74
C ILE A 135 24.19 18.68 4.94
N PHE A 136 24.99 18.45 3.88
CA PHE A 136 26.33 18.99 3.83
C PHE A 136 26.16 20.52 3.88
N HIS A 137 26.49 21.10 5.03
CA HIS A 137 26.62 22.54 5.21
C HIS A 137 27.86 23.06 4.46
#